data_AF-A0A8X7ULH5-F1
#
_entry.id   AF-A0A8X7ULH5-F1
#
_cell.length_a   1.000
_cell.length_b   1.000
_cell.length_c   1.000
_cell.angle_alpha   90.00
_cell.angle_beta   90.00
_cell.angle_gamma   90.00
#
_symmetry.space_group_name_H-M   'P 1'
#
loop_
_entity.id
_entity.type
_entity.pdbx_description
1 polymer ?
#
loop_
_entity_poly.entity_id
_entity_poly.type
_entity_poly.pdbx_seq_one_letter_code
_entity_poly.pdbx_strand_id
1 'polypeptide(L)' 'MVDGKDFAKFQKMWTIKKQDLEIKERLSKMNLLDSLLGKQEPLQDYEEALKQKLITELMSN' A
#
# COMPACT_ATOMS: atom_id res chain seq x y z
N MET A 1 -23.17 -14.21 -27.07
CA MET A 1 -23.43 -14.09 -25.63
C MET A 1 -22.10 -14.37 -24.95
N VAL A 2 -21.54 -13.44 -24.17
CA VAL A 2 -20.30 -13.74 -23.43
C VAL A 2 -20.65 -14.83 -22.43
N ASP A 3 -20.05 -16.00 -22.59
CA ASP A 3 -20.29 -17.16 -21.73
C ASP A 3 -20.06 -16.75 -20.27
N GLY A 4 -21.02 -17.08 -19.39
CA GLY A 4 -20.94 -16.72 -17.96
C GLY A 4 -19.67 -17.19 -17.26
N LYS A 5 -18.96 -18.17 -17.86
CA LYS A 5 -17.64 -18.64 -17.42
C LYS A 5 -16.52 -17.61 -17.65
N ASP A 6 -16.55 -16.88 -18.76
CA ASP A 6 -15.56 -15.85 -19.05
C ASP A 6 -15.77 -14.65 -18.12
N PHE A 7 -17.02 -14.24 -17.91
CA PHE A 7 -17.35 -13.17 -16.97
C PHE A 7 -16.88 -13.51 -15.53
N ALA A 8 -17.13 -14.73 -15.06
CA ALA A 8 -16.65 -15.19 -13.76
C ALA A 8 -15.12 -15.18 -13.66
N LYS A 9 -14.41 -15.52 -14.74
CA LYS A 9 -12.94 -15.48 -14.80
C LYS A 9 -12.42 -14.04 -14.75
N PHE A 10 -13.04 -13.10 -15.46
CA PHE A 10 -12.70 -11.68 -15.38
C PHE A 10 -12.96 -11.11 -14.00
N GLN A 11 -14.10 -11.42 -13.37
CA GLN A 11 -14.42 -10.97 -12.02
C GLN A 11 -13.40 -11.48 -11.00
N LYS A 12 -12.97 -12.74 -11.13
CA LYS A 12 -11.91 -13.31 -10.29
C LYS A 12 -10.58 -12.58 -10.49
N MET A 13 -10.17 -12.36 -11.74
CA MET A 13 -8.94 -11.61 -12.05
C MET A 13 -8.97 -10.18 -11.51
N TRP A 14 -10.11 -9.49 -11.65
CA TRP A 14 -10.29 -8.14 -11.13
C TRP A 14 -10.17 -8.08 -9.61
N THR A 15 -10.77 -9.05 -8.91
CA THR A 15 -10.69 -9.13 -7.45
C THR A 15 -9.25 -9.33 -6.99
N ILE A 16 -8.51 -10.25 -7.62
CA ILE A 16 -7.09 -10.48 -7.33
C ILE A 16 -6.27 -9.22 -7.60
N LYS A 17 -6.54 -8.54 -8.72
CA LYS A 17 -5.83 -7.31 -9.07
C LYS A 17 -6.10 -6.18 -8.09
N LYS A 18 -7.32 -6.08 -7.56
CA LYS A 18 -7.66 -5.10 -6.52
C LYS A 18 -6.87 -5.37 -5.23
N GLN A 19 -6.87 -6.62 -4.77
CA GLN A 19 -6.10 -7.02 -3.59
C GLN A 19 -4.60 -6.81 -3.76
N ASP A 20 -4.04 -7.13 -4.94
CA ASP A 20 -2.63 -6.88 -5.26
C ASP A 20 -2.30 -5.38 -5.21
N LEU A 21 -3.19 -4.51 -5.72
CA LEU A 21 -3.01 -3.06 -5.64
C LEU A 21 -3.07 -2.55 -4.20
N GLU A 22 -3.99 -3.05 -3.38
CA GLU A 22 -4.10 -2.69 -1.96
C GLU A 22 -2.83 -3.11 -1.18
N ILE A 23 -2.32 -4.31 -1.44
CA ILE A 23 -1.07 -4.80 -0.84
C ILE A 23 0.13 -3.99 -1.31
N LYS A 24 0.21 -3.67 -2.62
CA LYS A 24 1.29 -2.84 -3.17
C LYS A 24 1.29 -1.43 -2.59
N GLU A 25 0.14 -0.79 -2.44
CA GLU A 25 0.04 0.51 -1.80
C GLU A 25 0.58 0.45 -0.37
N ARG A 26 0.14 -0.56 0.40
CA ARG A 26 0.61 -0.77 1.77
C ARG A 26 2.12 -1.02 1.83
N LEU A 27 2.64 -1.84 0.91
CA LEU A 27 4.08 -2.15 0.81
C LEU A 27 4.90 -0.90 0.44
N SER A 28 4.41 -0.06 -0.48
CA SER A 28 5.05 1.21 -0.82
C SER A 28 5.11 2.16 0.37
N LYS A 29 4.04 2.26 1.17
CA LYS A 29 4.03 3.05 2.41
C LYS A 29 5.02 2.51 3.44
N MET A 30 5.12 1.19 3.60
CA MET A 30 6.12 0.55 4.48
C MET A 30 7.55 0.82 4.03
N ASN A 31 7.87 0.64 2.74
CA ASN A 31 9.20 0.92 2.21
C ASN A 31 9.61 2.39 2.39
N LEU A 32 8.65 3.32 2.23
CA LEU A 32 8.89 4.75 2.48
C LEU A 32 9.19 5.00 3.96
N LEU A 33 8.44 4.36 4.87
CA LEU A 33 8.67 4.45 6.30
C LEU A 33 10.04 3.88 6.68
N ASP A 34 10.43 2.72 6.14
CA ASP A 34 11.75 2.12 6.37
C ASP A 34 12.87 3.03 5.85
N SER A 35 12.68 3.65 4.69
CA SER A 35 13.64 4.63 4.16
C SER A 35 13.76 5.87 5.05
N LEU A 36 12.67 6.34 5.65
CA LEU A 36 12.69 7.47 6.59
C LEU A 36 13.36 7.07 7.92
N LEU A 37 13.09 5.86 8.42
CA LEU A 37 13.70 5.32 9.63
C LEU A 37 15.20 5.03 9.48
N GLY A 38 15.63 4.65 8.27
CA GLY A 38 17.02 4.34 7.95
C GLY A 38 17.91 5.56 7.69
N LYS A 39 17.35 6.78 7.64
CA LYS A 39 18.15 8.00 7.51
C LYS A 39 18.99 8.19 8.78
N GLN A 40 20.31 8.34 8.61
CA GLN A 40 21.23 8.68 9.70
C GLN A 40 21.19 10.17 10.08
N GLU A 41 20.67 11.01 9.18
CA GLU A 41 20.49 12.44 9.44
C GLU A 41 19.20 12.68 10.24
N PRO A 42 19.16 13.71 11.11
CA PRO A 42 17.94 14.09 11.80
C PRO A 42 16.87 14.45 10.79
N LEU A 43 15.70 13.81 10.92
CA LEU A 43 14.54 14.10 10.08
C LEU A 43 14.12 15.54 10.27
N GLN A 44 13.79 16.21 9.16
CA GLN A 44 13.20 17.54 9.22
C GLN A 44 11.78 17.44 9.83
N ASP A 45 11.26 18.54 10.39
CA ASP A 45 9.94 18.54 11.06
C ASP A 45 8.82 17.95 10.18
N TYR A 46 8.86 18.22 8.87
CA TYR A 46 7.89 17.68 7.92
C TYR A 46 8.06 16.16 7.68
N GLU A 47 9.29 15.65 7.75
CA GLU A 47 9.59 14.22 7.60
C GLU A 47 9.19 13.44 8.84
N GLU A 48 9.41 14.00 10.03
CA GLU A 48 8.95 13.40 11.29
C GLU A 48 7.41 13.38 11.32
N ALA A 49 6.74 14.47 10.91
CA ALA A 49 5.28 14.50 10.79
C ALA A 49 4.76 13.47 9.77
N LEU A 50 5.42 13.33 8.62
CA LEU A 50 5.08 12.33 7.60
C LEU A 50 5.27 10.90 8.13
N LYS A 51 6.38 10.64 8.83
CA LYS A 51 6.67 9.36 9.48
C LYS A 51 5.60 8.98 10.51
N GLN A 52 5.21 9.91 11.39
CA GLN A 52 4.14 9.67 12.36
C GLN A 52 2.79 9.38 11.69
N LYS A 53 2.47 10.10 10.61
CA LYS A 53 1.26 9.85 9.82
C LYS A 53 1.29 8.47 9.15
N LEU A 54 2.42 8.08 8.54
CA LEU A 54 2.58 6.76 7.93
C LEU A 54 2.46 5.63 8.95
N ILE A 55 3.06 5.77 10.14
CA ILE A 55 2.91 4.80 11.23
C ILE A 55 1.44 4.67 11.64
N THR A 56 0.74 5.79 11.81
CA THR A 56 -0.67 5.80 12.20
C THR A 56 -1.54 5.14 11.12
N GLU A 57 -1.33 5.47 9.84
CA GLU A 57 -2.04 4.84 8.72
C GLU A 57 -1.77 3.34 8.60
N LEU A 58 -0.53 2.88 8.87
CA LEU A 58 -0.17 1.46 8.78
C LEU A 58 -0.64 0.62 9.98
N MET A 59 -0.75 1.24 11.16
CA MET A 59 -1.16 0.60 12.42
C MET A 59 -2.66 0.67 12.68
N SER A 60 -3.38 1.62 12.05
CA SER A 60 -4.84 1.69 12.11
C SER A 60 -5.44 0.67 11.14
N ASN A 61 -5.53 -0.58 11.58
CA ASN A 61 -6.20 -1.67 10.86
C ASN A 61 -7.66 -1.83 11.30
#